data_AF-Q28MZ8-F1
#
_entry.id   AF-Q28MZ8-F1
#
_cell.length_a   1.000
_cell.length_b   1.000
_cell.length_c   1.000
_cell.angle_alpha   90.00
_cell.angle_beta   90.00
_cell.angle_gamma   90.00
#
_symmetry.space_group_name_H-M   'P 1'
#
loop_
_entity.id
_entity.type
_entity.pdbx_description
1 polymer ?
#
loop_
_entity_poly.entity_id
_entity_poly.type
_entity_poly.pdbx_seq_one_letter_code
_entity_poly.pdbx_strand_id
1 'polypeptide(L)'
;MRSAMLLLCLLLLACGPSRQEFDGALSAEARTADYPSLVPLGPLLTAAEAPLVRTAASEGTSLEARAADLRRRAARLQAMAL
;
A
#
# COMPACT_ATOMS: atom_id res chain seq x y z
N MET A 1 5.62 -34.11 -14.57
CA MET A 1 6.76 -33.17 -14.40
C MET A 1 6.68 -31.97 -15.34
N ARG A 2 6.58 -32.16 -16.67
CA ARG A 2 6.40 -31.06 -17.65
C ARG A 2 5.23 -30.12 -17.32
N SER A 3 4.08 -30.68 -16.97
CA SER A 3 2.87 -29.94 -16.58
C SER A 3 3.06 -29.14 -15.28
N ALA A 4 3.78 -29.69 -14.31
CA ALA A 4 4.09 -29.00 -13.05
C ALA A 4 5.04 -27.80 -13.27
N MET A 5 6.03 -27.98 -14.16
CA MET A 5 6.94 -26.89 -14.55
C MET A 5 6.19 -25.77 -15.29
N LEU A 6 5.27 -26.11 -16.18
CA LEU A 6 4.44 -25.13 -16.89
C LEU A 6 3.55 -24.32 -15.92
N LEU A 7 2.96 -25.01 -14.93
CA LEU A 7 2.13 -24.38 -13.90
C LEU A 7 2.95 -23.41 -13.03
N LEU A 8 4.18 -23.80 -12.66
CA LEU A 8 5.10 -22.97 -11.90
C LEU A 8 5.49 -21.68 -12.66
N CYS A 9 5.75 -21.78 -13.96
CA CYS A 9 6.03 -20.61 -14.80
C CYS A 9 4.84 -19.63 -14.86
N LEU A 10 3.61 -20.14 -14.95
CA LEU A 10 2.40 -19.32 -15.00
C LEU A 10 2.12 -18.60 -13.67
N LEU A 11 2.42 -19.24 -12.53
CA LEU A 11 2.30 -18.62 -11.21
C LEU A 11 3.28 -17.45 -11.01
N LEU A 12 4.48 -17.54 -11.58
CA LEU A 12 5.48 -16.47 -11.55
C LEU A 12 5.05 -15.24 -12.37
N LEU A 13 4.37 -15.45 -13.51
CA LEU A 13 3.79 -14.38 -14.34
C LEU A 13 2.63 -13.66 -13.64
N ALA A 14 1.92 -14.32 -12.74
CA ALA A 14 0.77 -13.76 -12.02
C ALA A 14 1.16 -12.94 -10.77
N CYS A 15 2.41 -13.01 -10.31
CA CYS A 15 2.87 -12.32 -9.11
C CYS A 15 3.41 -10.90 -9.38
N GLY A 16 3.44 -10.47 -10.64
CA GLY A 16 3.73 -9.09 -11.02
C GLY A 16 2.46 -8.24 -11.03
N PRO A 17 2.51 -6.94 -10.68
CA PRO A 17 1.39 -6.05 -10.96
C PRO A 17 1.07 -6.14 -12.46
N SER A 18 -0.21 -6.23 -12.82
CA SER A 18 -0.62 -6.10 -14.22
C SER A 18 -0.03 -4.80 -14.74
N ARG A 19 0.94 -4.91 -15.66
CA ARG A 19 1.62 -3.75 -16.21
C ARG A 19 0.57 -3.02 -17.04
N GLN A 20 -0.05 -2.01 -16.44
CA GLN A 20 -0.95 -1.13 -17.18
C GLN A 20 -0.09 -0.47 -18.27
N GLU A 21 -0.51 -0.65 -19.53
CA GLU A 21 0.13 -0.02 -20.68
C GLU A 21 -0.19 1.48 -20.63
N PHE A 22 0.66 2.25 -19.97
CA PHE A 22 0.45 3.70 -19.80
C PHE A 22 0.77 4.50 -21.06
N ASP A 23 1.48 3.91 -22.03
CA ASP A 23 1.88 4.59 -23.27
C ASP A 23 0.66 5.01 -24.11
N GLY A 24 -0.42 4.23 -24.06
CA GLY A 24 -1.70 4.57 -24.70
C GLY A 24 -2.53 5.60 -23.94
N ALA A 25 -2.22 5.87 -22.66
CA ALA A 25 -2.96 6.82 -21.83
C ALA A 25 -2.53 8.27 -22.06
N LEU A 26 -1.42 8.51 -22.77
CA LEU A 26 -0.95 9.84 -23.10
C LEU A 26 -1.67 10.39 -24.34
N SER A 27 -2.21 11.60 -24.23
CA SER A 27 -2.77 12.32 -25.38
C SER A 27 -1.65 12.69 -26.37
N ALA A 28 -2.03 13.05 -27.60
CA ALA A 28 -1.06 13.48 -28.60
C ALA A 28 -0.30 14.74 -28.15
N GLU A 29 -1.00 15.65 -27.47
CA GLU A 29 -0.48 16.89 -26.92
C GLU A 29 0.51 16.62 -25.78
N ALA A 30 0.19 15.65 -24.90
CA ALA A 30 1.06 15.27 -23.78
C ALA A 30 2.40 14.66 -24.24
N ARG A 31 2.42 14.00 -25.40
CA ARG A 31 3.65 13.42 -25.98
C ARG A 31 4.61 14.46 -26.53
N THR A 32 4.10 15.64 -26.90
CA THR A 32 4.91 16.74 -27.49
C THR A 32 5.10 17.90 -26.53
N ALA A 33 4.54 17.82 -25.32
CA ALA A 33 4.69 18.84 -24.31
C ALA A 33 6.12 18.84 -23.75
N ASP A 34 6.59 20.03 -23.37
CA ASP A 34 7.83 20.16 -22.61
C ASP A 34 7.69 19.48 -21.24
N TYR A 35 8.82 19.04 -20.69
CA TYR A 35 8.84 18.50 -19.33
C TYR A 35 8.36 19.55 -18.32
N PRO A 36 7.57 19.15 -17.31
CA PRO A 36 7.11 20.07 -16.29
C PRO A 36 8.29 20.60 -15.48
N SER A 37 8.12 21.80 -14.91
CA SER A 37 9.06 22.31 -13.94
C SER A 37 9.13 21.37 -12.72
N LEU A 38 10.34 20.94 -12.39
CA LEU A 38 10.56 20.08 -11.22
C LEU A 38 10.38 20.90 -9.95
N VAL A 39 9.48 20.44 -9.07
CA VAL A 39 9.34 21.01 -7.73
C VAL A 39 10.46 20.45 -6.84
N PRO A 40 11.21 21.29 -6.11
CA PRO A 40 12.24 20.80 -5.21
C PRO A 40 11.66 19.86 -4.14
N LEU A 41 12.19 18.65 -4.06
CA LEU A 41 11.74 17.65 -3.08
C LEU A 41 12.27 17.94 -1.67
N GLY A 42 13.36 18.69 -1.53
CA GLY A 42 14.01 18.99 -0.23
C GLY A 42 13.01 19.41 0.86
N PRO A 43 12.18 20.44 0.66
CA PRO A 43 11.17 20.85 1.64
C PRO A 43 10.17 19.75 2.00
N LEU A 44 9.76 18.91 1.04
CA LEU A 44 8.84 17.80 1.28
C LEU A 44 9.49 16.69 2.11
N LEU A 45 10.76 16.40 1.83
CA LEU A 45 11.54 15.41 2.57
C LEU A 45 11.81 15.88 4.01
N THR A 46 12.19 17.15 4.19
CA THR A 46 12.36 17.74 5.52
C THR A 46 11.05 17.71 6.33
N ALA A 47 9.91 17.98 5.69
CA ALA A 47 8.61 17.88 6.35
C ALA A 47 8.23 16.43 6.70
N ALA A 48 8.61 15.46 5.87
CA ALA A 48 8.36 14.03 6.14
C ALA A 48 9.24 13.48 7.28
N GLU A 49 10.46 14.00 7.43
CA GLU A 49 11.37 13.65 8.53
C GLU A 49 11.02 14.36 9.84
N ALA A 50 10.15 15.38 9.80
CA ALA A 50 9.71 16.06 11.00
C ALA A 50 9.06 15.06 11.98
N PRO A 51 9.43 15.08 13.28
CA PRO A 51 8.80 14.22 14.26
C PRO A 51 7.30 14.51 14.26
N LEU A 52 6.49 13.48 13.98
CA LEU A 52 5.06 13.56 14.22
C LEU A 52 4.85 13.85 15.71
N VAL A 53 4.28 15.01 16.04
CA VAL A 53 3.90 15.34 17.41
C VAL A 53 2.71 14.46 17.78
N ARG A 54 3.01 13.27 18.27
CA ARG A 54 2.01 12.34 18.77
C ARG A 54 1.70 12.71 20.20
N THR A 55 0.42 12.90 20.51
CA THR A 55 -0.01 13.16 21.88
C THR A 55 -0.49 11.87 22.50
N ALA A 56 -0.26 11.69 23.80
CA ALA A 56 -0.78 10.53 24.53
C ALA A 56 -2.31 10.40 24.39
N ALA A 57 -3.02 11.51 24.24
CA ALA A 57 -4.45 11.54 24.01
C ALA A 57 -4.87 10.96 22.64
N SER A 58 -4.19 11.35 21.54
CA SER A 58 -4.54 10.85 20.20
C SER A 58 -4.10 9.40 19.99
N GLU A 59 -2.96 9.01 20.54
CA GLU A 59 -2.53 7.61 20.51
C GLU A 59 -3.39 6.71 21.41
N GLY A 60 -3.78 7.19 22.60
CA GLY A 60 -4.58 6.45 23.56
C GLY A 60 -5.93 6.01 22.98
N THR A 61 -6.67 6.94 22.37
CA THR A 61 -7.98 6.63 21.74
C THR A 61 -7.88 5.59 20.62
N SER A 62 -6.83 5.68 19.77
CA SER A 62 -6.58 4.68 18.71
C SER A 62 -6.24 3.30 19.29
N LEU A 63 -5.42 3.27 20.35
CA LEU A 63 -5.04 2.02 21.02
C LEU A 63 -6.21 1.36 21.76
N GLU A 64 -7.07 2.15 22.42
CA GLU A 64 -8.27 1.65 23.08
C GLU A 64 -9.26 1.02 22.09
N ALA A 65 -9.50 1.69 20.95
CA ALA A 65 -10.36 1.16 19.90
C ALA A 65 -9.82 -0.18 19.34
N ARG A 66 -8.51 -0.27 19.11
CA ARG A 66 -7.85 -1.50 18.66
C ARG A 66 -7.92 -2.60 19.72
N ALA A 67 -7.69 -2.27 20.99
CA ALA A 67 -7.78 -3.23 22.09
C ALA A 67 -9.21 -3.76 22.24
N ALA A 68 -10.23 -2.91 22.11
CA ALA A 68 -11.63 -3.33 22.13
C ALA A 68 -11.95 -4.29 20.98
N ASP A 69 -11.46 -4.01 19.77
CA ASP A 69 -11.66 -4.90 18.62
C ASP A 69 -10.98 -6.27 18.80
N LEU A 70 -9.75 -6.28 19.29
CA LEU A 70 -9.02 -7.52 19.58
C LEU A 70 -9.74 -8.36 20.64
N ARG A 71 -10.25 -7.74 21.71
CA ARG A 71 -11.03 -8.45 22.75
C ARG A 71 -12.29 -9.07 22.18
N ARG A 72 -13.03 -8.36 21.31
CA ARG A 72 -14.22 -8.91 20.64
C ARG A 72 -13.87 -10.12 19.77
N ARG A 73 -12.79 -10.03 18.99
CA ARG A 73 -12.32 -11.14 18.14
C ARG A 73 -11.89 -12.35 18.98
N ALA A 74 -11.16 -12.11 20.08
CA ALA A 74 -10.73 -13.16 20.99
C ALA A 74 -11.93 -13.87 21.63
N ALA A 75 -12.94 -13.13 22.10
CA ALA A 75 -14.16 -13.70 22.64
C ALA A 75 -14.90 -14.57 21.61
N ARG A 76 -14.95 -14.12 20.35
CA ARG A 76 -15.52 -14.91 19.25
C ARG A 76 -14.76 -16.21 19.02
N LEU A 77 -13.43 -16.16 18.97
CA LEU A 77 -12.58 -17.34 18.79
C LEU A 77 -12.71 -18.33 19.96
N GLN A 78 -12.79 -17.85 21.20
CA GLN A 78 -13.00 -18.68 22.37
C GLN A 78 -14.38 -19.35 22.36
N ALA A 79 -15.41 -18.63 21.93
CA ALA A 79 -16.75 -19.18 21.76
C ALA A 79 -16.86 -20.15 20.56
N MET A 80 -15.96 -20.03 19.59
CA MET A 80 -15.83 -20.93 18.43
C MET A 80 -14.93 -22.13 18.71
N ALA A 81 -14.53 -22.39 19.95
CA ALA A 81 -13.75 -23.57 20.31
C ALA A 81 -14.40 -24.83 19.67
N LEU A 82 -13.70 -25.33 18.64
CA LEU A 82 -13.88 -26.64 18.01
C LEU A 82 -13.47 -27.73 19.00
#